data_AF-A0A4Q1UVG0-F1
#
_entry.id   AF-A0A4Q1UVG0-F1
#
_cell.length_a   1.000
_cell.length_b   1.000
_cell.length_c   1.000
_cell.angle_alpha   90.00
_cell.angle_beta   90.00
_cell.angle_gamma   90.00
#
_symmetry.space_group_name_H-M   'P 1'
#
loop_
_entity.id
_entity.type
_entity.pdbx_description
1 polymer ?
#
loop_
_entity_poly.entity_id
_entity_poly.type
_entity_poly.pdbx_seq_one_letter_code
_entity_poly.pdbx_strand_id
1 'polypeptide(L)'
;MARREEHRLDCFQRLEALIDSAGAGDVEEANALLRRFKGKSQAVDTAMEEFMLDFMTLVFVVETGEEGFEKPLRRLARTRLAILKHLVTVTA
;
A
#
# COMPACT_ATOMS: atom_id res chain seq x y z
N MET A 1 13.68 16.96 9.98
CA MET A 1 12.37 16.94 9.30
C MET A 1 12.50 16.47 7.86
N ALA A 2 13.19 17.21 6.98
CA ALA A 2 13.32 16.91 5.53
C ALA A 2 13.71 15.46 5.17
N ARG A 3 14.78 14.91 5.77
CA ARG A 3 15.23 13.52 5.49
C ARG A 3 14.16 12.46 5.82
N ARG A 4 13.31 12.69 6.82
CA ARG A 4 12.24 11.75 7.22
C ARG A 4 11.05 11.79 6.26
N GLU A 5 10.82 12.91 5.60
CA GLU A 5 9.79 13.06 4.56
C GLU A 5 10.25 12.46 3.25
N GLU A 6 11.52 12.62 2.88
CA GLU A 6 12.11 12.02 1.68
C GLU A 6 12.03 10.48 1.72
N HIS A 7 12.46 9.84 2.82
CA HIS A 7 12.32 8.39 3.01
C HIS A 7 10.85 7.90 3.02
N ARG A 8 9.91 8.79 3.36
CA ARG A 8 8.48 8.48 3.33
C ARG A 8 7.92 8.56 1.92
N LEU A 9 8.32 9.58 1.15
CA LEU A 9 7.95 9.70 -0.26
C LEU A 9 8.45 8.50 -1.07
N ASP A 10 9.72 8.11 -0.86
CA ASP A 10 10.30 6.90 -1.43
C ASP A 10 9.52 5.63 -1.07
N CYS A 11 9.02 5.53 0.17
CA CYS A 11 8.16 4.42 0.60
C CYS A 11 6.88 4.30 -0.25
N PHE A 12 6.18 5.42 -0.43
CA PHE A 12 4.89 5.43 -1.13
C PHE A 12 5.07 5.21 -2.63
N GLN A 13 6.16 5.72 -3.22
CA GLN A 13 6.52 5.44 -4.61
C GLN A 13 6.80 3.94 -4.82
N ARG A 14 7.51 3.30 -3.88
CA ARG A 14 7.72 1.85 -3.92
C ARG A 14 6.42 1.07 -3.79
N LEU A 15 5.52 1.47 -2.88
CA LEU A 15 4.19 0.85 -2.76
C LEU A 15 3.34 1.04 -4.03
N GLU A 16 3.43 2.19 -4.70
CA GLU A 16 2.77 2.41 -6.00
C GLU A 16 3.31 1.45 -7.07
N ALA A 17 4.63 1.23 -7.14
CA ALA A 17 5.22 0.27 -8.05
C ALA A 17 4.76 -1.18 -7.79
N LEU A 18 4.61 -1.57 -6.51
CA LEU A 18 4.08 -2.88 -6.15
C LEU A 18 2.62 -3.07 -6.57
N ILE A 19 1.81 -2.01 -6.60
CA ILE A 19 0.44 -2.06 -7.15
C ILE A 19 0.47 -2.26 -8.67
N ASP A 20 1.47 -1.70 -9.36
CA ASP A 20 1.61 -1.87 -10.80
C ASP A 20 2.01 -3.29 -11.17
N SER A 21 2.98 -3.89 -10.46
CA SER A 21 3.44 -5.26 -10.67
C SER A 21 2.47 -6.32 -10.15
N ALA A 22 1.98 -6.16 -8.92
CA ALA A 22 1.04 -7.05 -8.24
C ALA A 22 1.41 -8.54 -8.32
N GLY A 23 2.70 -8.84 -8.17
CA GLY A 23 3.24 -10.20 -8.15
C GLY A 23 3.18 -10.88 -6.78
N ALA A 24 3.32 -12.21 -6.80
CA ALA A 24 3.28 -13.07 -5.61
C ALA A 24 4.16 -12.59 -4.44
N GLY A 25 5.39 -12.14 -4.74
CA GLY A 25 6.37 -11.69 -3.73
C GLY A 25 6.20 -10.24 -3.28
N ASP A 26 5.27 -9.50 -3.88
CA ASP A 26 5.10 -8.08 -3.60
C ASP A 26 4.38 -7.85 -2.26
N VAL A 27 3.62 -8.84 -1.76
CA VAL A 27 2.90 -8.79 -0.49
C VAL A 27 3.88 -8.69 0.69
N GLU A 28 4.94 -9.50 0.68
CA GLU A 28 5.99 -9.48 1.71
C GLU A 28 6.76 -8.16 1.69
N GLU A 29 7.05 -7.63 0.49
CA GLU A 29 7.74 -6.35 0.34
C GLU A 29 6.87 -5.20 0.83
N ALA A 30 5.58 -5.16 0.46
CA ALA A 30 4.62 -4.17 0.94
C ALA A 30 4.55 -4.18 2.48
N ASN A 31 4.42 -5.36 3.10
CA ASN A 31 4.46 -5.51 4.56
C ASN A 31 5.76 -4.99 5.17
N ALA A 32 6.92 -5.27 4.55
CA ALA A 32 8.21 -4.77 5.00
C ALA A 32 8.30 -3.24 4.95
N LEU A 33 7.78 -2.62 3.89
CA LEU A 33 7.71 -1.17 3.76
C LEU A 33 6.81 -0.56 4.85
N LEU A 34 5.62 -1.12 5.07
CA LEU A 34 4.62 -0.58 5.99
C LEU A 34 4.98 -0.71 7.48
N ARG A 35 5.86 -1.65 7.86
CA ARG A 35 6.30 -1.84 9.26
C ARG A 35 6.77 -0.55 9.95
N ARG A 36 7.30 0.41 9.20
CA ARG A 36 7.76 1.71 9.73
C ARG A 36 6.64 2.64 10.22
N PHE A 37 5.39 2.35 9.86
CA PHE A 37 4.22 3.15 10.24
C PHE A 37 3.37 2.50 11.34
N LYS A 38 3.64 1.23 11.66
CA LYS A 38 2.92 0.47 12.68
C LYS A 38 2.98 1.15 14.05
N GLY A 39 1.84 1.22 14.73
CA GLY A 39 1.72 1.78 16.08
C GLY A 39 1.77 3.31 16.15
N LYS A 40 1.74 4.02 15.01
CA LYS A 40 1.65 5.49 14.98
C LYS A 40 0.30 5.99 15.50
N SER A 41 -0.77 5.32 15.12
CA SER A 41 -2.13 5.53 15.62
C SER A 41 -3.02 4.37 15.17
N GLN A 42 -4.14 4.15 15.87
CA GLN A 42 -5.13 3.16 15.48
C GLN A 42 -5.63 3.39 14.05
N ALA A 43 -5.85 4.65 13.65
CA ALA A 43 -6.30 4.98 12.29
C ALA A 43 -5.25 4.61 11.22
N VAL A 44 -3.96 4.78 11.51
CA VAL A 44 -2.88 4.35 10.61
C VAL A 44 -2.81 2.82 10.53
N ASP A 45 -2.93 2.12 11.67
CA ASP A 45 -2.91 0.65 11.69
C ASP A 45 -4.10 0.07 10.90
N THR A 46 -5.31 0.61 11.07
CA THR A 46 -6.49 0.21 10.29
C THR A 46 -6.30 0.50 8.80
N ALA A 47 -5.81 1.69 8.43
CA ALA A 47 -5.57 2.01 7.02
C ALA A 47 -4.49 1.11 6.37
N MET A 48 -3.51 0.66 7.15
CA MET A 48 -2.53 -0.34 6.70
C MET A 48 -3.18 -1.70 6.45
N GLU A 49 -4.03 -2.18 7.37
CA GLU A 49 -4.75 -3.45 7.23
C GLU A 49 -5.69 -3.43 6.01
N GLU A 50 -6.47 -2.36 5.83
CA GLU A 50 -7.36 -2.19 4.68
C GLU A 50 -6.58 -2.15 3.35
N PHE A 51 -5.48 -1.41 3.30
CA PHE A 51 -4.61 -1.38 2.12
C PHE A 51 -4.06 -2.77 1.80
N MET A 52 -3.56 -3.50 2.80
CA MET A 52 -3.01 -4.84 2.60
C MET A 52 -4.07 -5.83 2.13
N LEU A 53 -5.30 -5.75 2.63
CA LEU A 53 -6.40 -6.60 2.17
C LEU A 53 -6.74 -6.35 0.70
N ASP A 54 -6.86 -5.09 0.29
CA ASP A 54 -7.13 -4.73 -1.10
C ASP A 54 -5.94 -5.11 -2.01
N PHE A 55 -4.71 -4.98 -1.52
CA PHE A 55 -3.50 -5.35 -2.26
C PHE A 55 -3.35 -6.87 -2.43
N MET A 56 -3.58 -7.66 -1.38
CA MET A 56 -3.58 -9.13 -1.49
C MET A 56 -4.68 -9.62 -2.44
N THR A 57 -5.84 -8.97 -2.44
CA THR A 57 -6.91 -9.27 -3.40
C THR A 57 -6.50 -8.97 -4.84
N LEU A 58 -5.79 -7.85 -5.06
CA LEU A 58 -5.22 -7.52 -6.36
C LEU A 58 -4.20 -8.57 -6.82
N VAL A 59 -3.25 -8.95 -5.96
CA VAL A 59 -2.24 -9.98 -6.27
C VAL A 59 -2.94 -11.30 -6.63
N PHE A 60 -3.91 -11.74 -5.83
CA PHE A 60 -4.70 -12.93 -6.13
C PHE A 60 -5.36 -12.87 -7.52
N VAL A 61 -6.02 -11.75 -7.86
CA VAL A 61 -6.68 -11.58 -9.17
C VAL A 61 -5.70 -11.62 -10.33
N VAL A 62 -4.52 -11.01 -10.18
CA VAL A 62 -3.46 -11.04 -11.19
C VAL A 62 -2.90 -12.45 -11.34
N GLU A 63 -2.67 -13.16 -10.24
CA GLU A 63 -2.20 -14.55 -10.25
C GLU A 63 -3.21 -15.52 -10.89
N THR A 64 -4.51 -15.31 -10.67
CA THR A 64 -5.55 -16.16 -11.25
C THR A 64 -5.88 -15.81 -12.70
N GLY A 65 -5.31 -14.72 -13.25
CA GLY A 65 -5.59 -14.27 -14.62
C GLY A 65 -7.00 -13.70 -14.81
N GLU A 66 -7.62 -13.19 -13.75
CA GLU A 66 -8.97 -12.64 -13.76
C GLU A 66 -8.95 -11.16 -14.23
N GLU A 67 -8.50 -10.95 -15.48
CA GLU A 67 -8.15 -9.64 -16.05
C GLU A 67 -9.25 -8.57 -15.92
N GLY A 68 -10.52 -8.99 -15.89
CA GLY A 68 -11.68 -8.08 -15.75
C GLY A 68 -11.70 -7.30 -14.43
N PHE A 69 -11.05 -7.80 -13.38
CA PHE A 69 -11.02 -7.20 -12.05
C PHE A 69 -9.74 -6.44 -11.74
N GLU A 70 -8.67 -6.63 -12.52
CA GLU A 70 -7.36 -6.02 -12.24
C GLU A 70 -7.42 -4.48 -12.19
N LYS A 71 -8.00 -3.85 -13.21
CA LYS A 71 -8.04 -2.38 -13.30
C LYS A 71 -8.87 -1.75 -12.16
N PRO A 72 -10.09 -2.25 -11.84
CA PRO A 72 -10.81 -1.84 -10.64
C PRO A 72 -10.01 -2.02 -9.34
N LEU A 73 -9.34 -3.16 -9.14
CA LEU A 73 -8.58 -3.44 -7.93
C LEU A 73 -7.32 -2.58 -7.79
N ARG A 74 -6.58 -2.34 -8.89
CA ARG A 74 -5.47 -1.37 -8.88
C ARG A 74 -5.94 0.02 -8.48
N ARG A 75 -7.13 0.45 -8.92
CA ARG A 75 -7.71 1.74 -8.51
C ARG A 75 -8.09 1.75 -7.03
N LEU A 76 -8.66 0.65 -6.52
CA LEU A 76 -9.02 0.50 -5.12
C LEU A 76 -7.78 0.55 -4.22
N ALA A 77 -6.75 -0.24 -4.52
CA ALA A 77 -5.49 -0.27 -3.79
C ALA A 77 -4.81 1.12 -3.76
N ARG A 78 -4.77 1.84 -4.90
CA ARG A 78 -4.25 3.22 -4.94
C ARG A 78 -5.06 4.18 -4.08
N THR A 79 -6.37 4.02 -4.02
CA THR A 79 -7.24 4.84 -3.17
C THR A 79 -6.93 4.62 -1.68
N ARG A 80 -6.80 3.36 -1.25
CA ARG A 80 -6.37 3.04 0.13
C ARG A 80 -4.97 3.56 0.43
N LEU A 81 -4.03 3.43 -0.52
CA LEU A 81 -2.68 3.93 -0.35
C LEU A 81 -2.65 5.47 -0.17
N ALA A 82 -3.48 6.20 -0.92
CA ALA A 82 -3.62 7.64 -0.78
C ALA A 82 -4.17 8.05 0.61
N ILE A 83 -5.15 7.31 1.13
CA ILE A 83 -5.68 7.51 2.49
C ILE A 83 -4.58 7.29 3.52
N LEU A 84 -3.84 6.19 3.42
CA LEU A 84 -2.72 5.88 4.31
C LEU A 84 -1.64 6.98 4.26
N LYS A 85 -1.28 7.44 3.05
CA LYS A 85 -0.33 8.56 2.85
C LYS A 85 -0.79 9.82 3.55
N HIS A 86 -2.08 10.15 3.44
CA HIS A 86 -2.67 11.31 4.10
C HIS A 86 -2.57 11.18 5.62
N LEU A 87 -3.03 10.06 6.19
CA LEU A 87 -3.01 9.82 7.64
C LEU A 87 -1.59 9.90 8.21
N VAL A 88 -0.61 9.28 7.54
CA VAL A 88 0.79 9.30 7.99
C VAL A 88 1.42 10.70 7.86
N THR A 89 0.92 11.54 6.95
CA THR A 89 1.41 12.92 6.75
C THR A 89 0.80 13.90 7.74
N VAL A 90 -0.49 13.77 8.04
CA VAL A 90 -1.19 14.65 9.00
C VAL A 90 -0.82 14.34 10.46
N THR A 91 -0.43 13.09 10.76
CA THR A 91 -0.01 12.67 12.12
C THR A 91 1.49 12.88 12.40
N ALA A 92 2.26 13.44 11.47
CA ALA A 92 3.71 13.62 11.59
C ALA A 92 4.09 15.03 12.08
#